data_AF-A0A925Y240-F1
#
_entry.id   AF-A0A925Y240-F1
#
_cell.length_a   1.000
_cell.length_b   1.000
_cell.length_c   1.000
_cell.angle_alpha   90.00
_cell.angle_beta   90.00
_cell.angle_gamma   90.00
#
_symmetry.space_group_name_H-M   'P 1'
#
loop_
_entity.id
_entity.type
_entity.pdbx_description
1 polymer ?
#
loop_
_entity_poly.entity_id
_entity_poly.type
_entity_poly.pdbx_seq_one_letter_code
_entity_poly.pdbx_strand_id
1 'polypeptide(L)'
;MKLRKHLISTIWFCLALLGVLAIIYLLQPAATDTGRDAASVRETVPAVKTASRHEVFERFSKWMESGQPPATEVMTMVRERRAVMEELIVSDPQQALERAVTLDVWQSLPLELKAEIEEPFSTLARYRVLPVCGNGSVDAVRYTELEGGTSLETFVFGNRIGISSKEKSPVQGIRLGNRAALREGSFHVLTEAEAAVARGIYQSVSSGTDFSTGATLGENPVTALAGGKLFQFADRTSFDTFSEAIAKLDENPAPHGGSSLVFLPFPAEGGGFDLEGATQMNNQYASTWTETK
;
A
#
# COMPACT_ATOMS: atom_id res chain seq x y z
N MET A 1 45.43 -29.55 -37.97
CA MET A 1 45.01 -30.96 -37.80
C MET A 1 44.37 -31.21 -36.42
N LYS A 2 43.37 -30.41 -36.02
CA LYS A 2 42.67 -30.53 -34.71
C LYS A 2 41.17 -30.21 -34.74
N LEU A 3 40.56 -30.06 -35.92
CA LEU A 3 39.13 -29.72 -36.06
C LEU A 3 38.22 -30.83 -36.61
N ARG A 4 38.75 -32.03 -36.90
CA ARG A 4 37.95 -33.16 -37.42
C ARG A 4 37.48 -34.17 -36.37
N LYS A 5 37.91 -34.06 -35.11
CA LYS A 5 37.58 -35.04 -34.06
C LYS A 5 36.30 -34.74 -33.27
N HIS A 6 35.81 -33.49 -33.26
CA HIS A 6 34.60 -33.14 -32.50
C HIS A 6 33.28 -33.34 -33.25
N LEU A 7 33.29 -33.50 -34.58
CA LEU A 7 32.05 -33.66 -35.36
C LEU A 7 31.53 -35.11 -35.38
N ILE A 8 32.39 -36.10 -35.08
CA ILE A 8 32.03 -37.53 -35.12
C ILE A 8 31.43 -37.99 -33.79
N SER A 9 31.75 -37.31 -32.68
CA SER A 9 31.25 -37.67 -31.34
C SER A 9 29.80 -37.26 -31.10
N THR A 10 29.31 -36.22 -31.76
CA THR A 10 27.95 -35.69 -31.55
C THR A 10 26.89 -36.49 -32.34
N ILE A 11 27.29 -37.12 -33.45
CA ILE A 11 26.40 -37.93 -34.29
C ILE A 11 26.09 -39.29 -33.62
N TRP A 12 27.04 -39.85 -32.87
CA TRP A 12 26.80 -41.09 -32.10
C TRP A 12 25.86 -40.89 -30.91
N PHE A 13 25.83 -39.70 -30.31
CA PHE A 13 24.96 -39.40 -29.17
C PHE A 13 23.47 -39.23 -29.57
N CYS A 14 23.18 -38.69 -30.76
CA CYS A 14 21.81 -38.56 -31.25
C CYS A 14 21.18 -39.90 -31.71
N LEU A 15 21.99 -40.84 -32.23
CA LEU A 15 21.49 -42.16 -32.66
C LEU A 15 21.19 -43.10 -31.48
N ALA A 16 21.89 -42.96 -30.35
CA ALA A 16 21.61 -43.72 -29.14
C ALA A 16 20.32 -43.28 -28.43
N LEU A 17 19.96 -41.98 -28.50
CA LEU A 17 18.75 -41.46 -27.84
C LEU A 17 17.45 -41.85 -28.56
N LEU A 18 17.50 -42.00 -29.90
CA LEU A 18 16.35 -42.44 -30.71
C LEU A 18 16.07 -43.96 -30.57
N GLY A 19 17.08 -44.78 -30.29
CA GLY A 19 16.92 -46.22 -30.06
C GLY A 19 16.22 -46.56 -28.74
N VAL A 20 16.46 -45.77 -27.68
CA VAL A 20 15.85 -46.00 -26.35
C VAL A 20 14.37 -45.58 -26.33
N LEU A 21 13.98 -44.56 -27.09
CA LEU A 21 12.59 -44.13 -27.22
C LEU A 21 11.71 -45.13 -28.01
N ALA A 22 12.28 -45.88 -28.96
CA ALA A 22 11.56 -46.90 -29.72
C ALA A 22 11.28 -48.18 -28.91
N ILE A 23 12.15 -48.53 -27.96
CA ILE A 23 11.98 -49.71 -27.08
C ILE A 23 10.91 -49.45 -26.02
N ILE A 24 10.77 -48.22 -25.53
CA ILE A 24 9.73 -47.85 -24.54
C ILE A 24 8.32 -47.87 -25.18
N TYR A 25 8.20 -47.57 -26.47
CA TYR A 25 6.90 -47.57 -27.16
C TYR A 25 6.39 -48.97 -27.55
N LEU A 26 7.27 -49.98 -27.62
CA LEU A 26 6.92 -51.36 -27.98
C LEU A 26 6.60 -52.26 -26.77
N LEU A 27 6.65 -51.72 -25.55
CA LEU A 27 6.34 -52.42 -24.30
C LEU A 27 5.03 -51.94 -23.65
N GLN A 28 4.09 -51.42 -24.44
CA GLN A 28 2.72 -51.22 -23.96
C GLN A 28 1.95 -52.55 -24.04
N PRO A 29 1.56 -53.16 -22.91
CA PRO A 29 0.69 -54.33 -22.94
C PRO A 29 -0.68 -53.94 -23.47
N ALA A 30 -1.20 -54.74 -24.41
CA ALA A 30 -2.56 -54.64 -24.91
C ALA A 30 -3.55 -54.72 -23.73
N ALA A 31 -4.42 -53.73 -23.63
CA ALA A 31 -5.53 -53.71 -22.69
C ALA A 31 -6.41 -54.94 -22.94
N THR A 32 -6.39 -55.86 -21.99
CA THR A 32 -7.36 -56.96 -21.90
C THR A 32 -8.54 -56.45 -21.09
N ASP A 33 -9.66 -56.31 -21.79
CA ASP A 33 -10.98 -56.11 -21.21
C ASP A 33 -11.43 -57.41 -20.54
N THR A 34 -11.40 -57.43 -19.21
CA THR A 34 -12.18 -58.38 -18.41
C THR A 34 -12.70 -57.65 -17.18
N GLY A 35 -14.01 -57.36 -17.20
CA GLY A 35 -14.74 -56.90 -16.04
C GLY A 35 -14.60 -57.85 -14.85
N ARG A 36 -14.36 -57.27 -13.67
CA ARG A 36 -14.74 -57.85 -12.38
C ARG A 36 -14.71 -56.78 -11.31
N ASP A 37 -15.72 -56.84 -10.46
CA ASP A 37 -15.99 -55.99 -9.32
C ASP A 37 -14.77 -55.69 -8.47
N ALA A 38 -14.44 -54.40 -8.34
CA ALA A 38 -13.74 -53.87 -7.19
C ALA A 38 -14.25 -52.45 -6.95
N ALA A 39 -14.98 -52.29 -5.85
CA ALA A 39 -15.40 -51.00 -5.32
C ALA A 39 -14.18 -50.08 -5.19
N SER A 40 -14.02 -49.18 -6.15
CA SER A 40 -13.06 -48.09 -6.08
C SER A 40 -13.61 -47.08 -5.09
N VAL A 41 -13.10 -47.15 -3.86
CA VAL A 41 -13.16 -46.06 -2.89
C VAL A 41 -12.48 -44.87 -3.58
N ARG A 42 -13.29 -44.00 -4.18
CA ARG A 42 -12.89 -42.62 -4.46
C ARG A 42 -12.67 -41.98 -3.10
N GLU A 43 -11.45 -42.02 -2.62
CA GLU A 43 -11.00 -41.15 -1.56
C GLU A 43 -11.12 -39.72 -2.11
N THR A 44 -12.25 -39.08 -1.80
CA THR A 44 -12.47 -37.67 -2.07
C THR A 44 -11.42 -36.92 -1.28
N VAL A 45 -10.36 -36.46 -1.95
CA VAL A 45 -9.48 -35.45 -1.38
C VAL A 45 -10.40 -34.30 -0.94
N PRO A 46 -10.49 -34.01 0.37
CA PRO A 46 -11.40 -32.98 0.84
C PRO A 46 -10.95 -31.66 0.21
N ALA A 47 -11.87 -30.99 -0.48
CA ALA A 47 -11.64 -29.63 -0.95
C ALA A 47 -11.29 -28.79 0.28
N VAL A 48 -10.07 -28.27 0.33
CA VAL A 48 -9.68 -27.28 1.33
C VAL A 48 -10.65 -26.12 1.16
N LYS A 49 -11.54 -25.94 2.13
CA LYS A 49 -12.54 -24.87 2.10
C LYS A 49 -11.80 -23.57 2.33
N THR A 50 -11.44 -22.87 1.25
CA THR A 50 -10.91 -21.51 1.33
C THR A 50 -11.94 -20.64 2.05
N ALA A 51 -11.55 -20.05 3.18
CA ALA A 51 -12.41 -19.15 3.93
C ALA A 51 -12.77 -17.93 3.06
N SER A 52 -14.00 -17.45 3.17
CA SER A 52 -14.42 -16.22 2.51
C SER A 52 -13.74 -14.99 3.12
N ARG A 53 -13.60 -13.92 2.35
CA ARG A 53 -13.06 -12.62 2.80
C ARG A 53 -13.69 -12.13 4.10
N HIS A 54 -15.02 -12.25 4.23
CA HIS A 54 -15.75 -11.85 5.42
C HIS A 54 -15.35 -12.69 6.65
N GLU A 55 -15.30 -14.02 6.51
CA GLU A 55 -14.90 -14.93 7.60
C GLU A 55 -13.47 -14.64 8.09
N VAL A 56 -12.55 -14.32 7.18
CA VAL A 56 -11.16 -13.97 7.52
C VAL A 56 -11.11 -12.73 8.42
N PHE A 57 -11.84 -11.67 8.05
CA PHE A 57 -11.89 -10.44 8.86
C PHE A 57 -12.60 -10.63 10.20
N GLU A 58 -13.75 -11.29 10.22
CA GLU A 58 -14.50 -11.55 11.46
C GLU A 58 -13.68 -12.35 12.46
N ARG A 59 -12.98 -13.39 12.00
CA ARG A 59 -12.13 -14.22 12.87
C ARG A 59 -10.96 -13.40 13.43
N PHE A 60 -10.35 -12.54 12.61
CA PHE A 60 -9.27 -11.66 13.06
C PHE A 60 -9.76 -10.63 14.09
N SER A 61 -10.91 -9.97 13.84
CA SER A 61 -11.49 -8.99 14.78
C SER A 61 -11.82 -9.63 16.13
N LYS A 62 -12.46 -10.83 16.11
CA LYS A 62 -12.74 -11.58 17.34
C LYS A 62 -11.48 -11.93 18.12
N TRP A 63 -10.38 -12.25 17.43
CA TRP A 63 -9.11 -12.49 18.09
C TRP A 63 -8.55 -11.21 18.74
N MET A 64 -8.59 -10.09 18.03
CA MET A 64 -8.16 -8.78 18.56
C MET A 64 -8.93 -8.38 19.83
N GLU A 65 -10.22 -8.74 19.91
CA GLU A 65 -11.07 -8.48 21.08
C GLU A 65 -10.83 -9.46 22.24
N SER A 66 -10.57 -10.74 21.95
CA SER A 66 -10.54 -11.81 22.95
C SER A 66 -9.14 -12.18 23.47
N GLY A 67 -8.07 -11.86 22.74
CA GLY A 67 -6.68 -12.07 23.18
C GLY A 67 -6.19 -13.53 23.24
N GLN A 68 -6.94 -14.50 22.72
CA GLN A 68 -6.53 -15.93 22.64
C GLN A 68 -6.89 -16.50 21.25
N PRO A 69 -5.93 -17.13 20.53
CA PRO A 69 -5.57 -18.56 20.70
C PRO A 69 -4.05 -18.82 20.80
N PRO A 70 -3.56 -20.08 20.97
CA PRO A 70 -2.15 -20.43 20.88
C PRO A 70 -1.45 -19.91 19.61
N ALA A 71 -0.16 -19.58 19.74
CA ALA A 71 0.65 -18.85 18.74
C ALA A 71 0.64 -19.44 17.31
N THR A 72 0.45 -20.74 17.15
CA THR A 72 0.42 -21.41 15.83
C THR A 72 -0.86 -21.14 15.03
N GLU A 73 -1.99 -20.97 15.72
CA GLU A 73 -3.28 -20.64 15.07
C GLU A 73 -3.34 -19.17 14.65
N VAL A 74 -2.70 -18.28 15.45
CA VAL A 74 -2.59 -16.85 15.14
C VAL A 74 -1.86 -16.64 13.82
N MET A 75 -0.72 -17.29 13.61
CA MET A 75 0.07 -17.11 12.39
C MET A 75 -0.70 -17.53 11.13
N THR A 76 -1.44 -18.64 11.20
CA THR A 76 -2.28 -19.10 10.07
C THR A 76 -3.35 -18.06 9.73
N MET A 77 -4.05 -17.57 10.75
CA MET A 77 -5.08 -16.54 10.59
C MET A 77 -4.52 -15.24 10.02
N VAL A 78 -3.36 -14.80 10.51
CA VAL A 78 -2.72 -13.57 10.04
C VAL A 78 -2.27 -13.71 8.57
N ARG A 79 -1.76 -14.87 8.17
CA ARG A 79 -1.40 -15.13 6.75
C ARG A 79 -2.62 -15.18 5.83
N GLU A 80 -3.74 -15.74 6.31
CA GLU A 80 -5.00 -15.67 5.55
C GLU A 80 -5.48 -14.22 5.39
N ARG A 81 -5.38 -13.41 6.46
CA ARG A 81 -5.65 -11.96 6.39
C ARG A 81 -4.72 -11.28 5.40
N ARG A 82 -3.41 -11.56 5.46
CA ARG A 82 -2.42 -11.00 4.55
C ARG A 82 -2.81 -11.19 3.09
N ALA A 83 -3.14 -12.41 2.69
CA ALA A 83 -3.52 -12.72 1.31
C ALA A 83 -4.75 -11.92 0.86
N VAL A 84 -5.75 -11.78 1.73
CA VAL A 84 -6.95 -10.96 1.48
C VAL A 84 -6.60 -9.48 1.38
N MET A 85 -5.73 -8.97 2.24
CA MET A 85 -5.31 -7.56 2.24
C MET A 85 -4.45 -7.22 1.02
N GLU A 86 -3.57 -8.11 0.58
CA GLU A 86 -2.78 -7.95 -0.65
C GLU A 86 -3.67 -7.87 -1.90
N GLU A 87 -4.78 -8.62 -1.94
CA GLU A 87 -5.79 -8.50 -2.99
C GLU A 87 -6.55 -7.17 -2.89
N LEU A 88 -7.04 -6.82 -1.70
CA LEU A 88 -7.81 -5.58 -1.49
C LEU A 88 -7.01 -4.33 -1.80
N ILE A 89 -5.74 -4.25 -1.42
CA ILE A 89 -4.88 -3.10 -1.74
C ILE A 89 -4.92 -2.80 -3.25
N VAL A 90 -4.95 -3.84 -4.09
CA VAL A 90 -4.99 -3.71 -5.55
C VAL A 90 -6.40 -3.43 -6.05
N SER A 91 -7.37 -4.23 -5.63
CA SER A 91 -8.72 -4.21 -6.23
C SER A 91 -9.63 -3.12 -5.68
N ASP A 92 -9.45 -2.76 -4.40
CA ASP A 92 -10.29 -1.82 -3.66
C ASP A 92 -9.47 -1.18 -2.51
N PRO A 93 -8.57 -0.23 -2.82
CA PRO A 93 -7.69 0.39 -1.83
C PRO A 93 -8.47 1.15 -0.75
N GLN A 94 -9.67 1.63 -1.05
CA GLN A 94 -10.55 2.25 -0.05
C GLN A 94 -10.95 1.22 1.01
N GLN A 95 -11.50 0.08 0.59
CA GLN A 95 -11.88 -0.99 1.51
C GLN A 95 -10.66 -1.57 2.25
N ALA A 96 -9.49 -1.63 1.62
CA ALA A 96 -8.26 -2.03 2.30
C ALA A 96 -7.94 -1.11 3.50
N LEU A 97 -8.06 0.21 3.31
CA LEU A 97 -7.80 1.19 4.37
C LEU A 97 -8.87 1.17 5.46
N GLU A 98 -10.13 0.94 5.12
CA GLU A 98 -11.23 0.80 6.09
C GLU A 98 -11.08 -0.46 6.96
N ARG A 99 -10.47 -1.51 6.42
CA ARG A 99 -10.25 -2.79 7.11
C ARG A 99 -8.93 -2.87 7.87
N ALA A 100 -8.02 -1.94 7.60
CA ALA A 100 -6.68 -1.97 8.16
C ALA A 100 -6.67 -1.85 9.69
N VAL A 101 -5.66 -2.45 10.31
CA VAL A 101 -5.36 -2.17 11.71
C VAL A 101 -4.95 -0.70 11.89
N THR A 102 -5.35 -0.09 13.00
CA THR A 102 -4.95 1.27 13.37
C THR A 102 -3.49 1.30 13.85
N LEU A 103 -2.88 2.49 13.92
CA LEU A 103 -1.47 2.63 14.31
C LEU A 103 -1.20 2.09 15.71
N ASP A 104 -2.08 2.38 16.67
CA ASP A 104 -1.96 1.91 18.06
C ASP A 104 -2.04 0.38 18.15
N VAL A 105 -3.00 -0.21 17.42
CA VAL A 105 -3.12 -1.68 17.30
C VAL A 105 -1.83 -2.24 16.71
N TRP A 106 -1.38 -1.72 15.57
CA TRP A 106 -0.18 -2.22 14.92
C TRP A 106 1.04 -2.14 15.85
N GLN A 107 1.21 -1.03 16.56
CA GLN A 107 2.32 -0.86 17.50
C GLN A 107 2.30 -1.86 18.66
N SER A 108 1.11 -2.26 19.11
CA SER A 108 0.94 -3.24 20.19
C SER A 108 1.24 -4.69 19.79
N LEU A 109 1.29 -4.98 18.48
CA LEU A 109 1.50 -6.35 17.99
C LEU A 109 2.93 -6.86 18.29
N PRO A 110 3.08 -8.17 18.59
CA PRO A 110 4.37 -8.84 18.60
C PRO A 110 5.11 -8.67 17.25
N LEU A 111 6.44 -8.63 17.32
CA LEU A 111 7.29 -8.37 16.15
C LEU A 111 7.06 -9.40 15.03
N GLU A 112 6.81 -10.65 15.39
CA GLU A 112 6.56 -11.75 14.46
C GLU A 112 5.28 -11.56 13.66
N LEU A 113 4.28 -10.87 14.21
CA LEU A 113 3.01 -10.59 13.53
C LEU A 113 3.08 -9.33 12.68
N LYS A 114 3.88 -8.33 13.09
CA LYS A 114 4.04 -7.07 12.33
C LYS A 114 4.53 -7.30 10.90
N ALA A 115 5.34 -8.33 10.66
CA ALA A 115 5.82 -8.67 9.32
C ALA A 115 4.72 -9.21 8.39
N GLU A 116 3.61 -9.68 8.95
CA GLU A 116 2.53 -10.38 8.24
C GLU A 116 1.24 -9.55 8.15
N ILE A 117 1.18 -8.40 8.84
CA ILE A 117 0.04 -7.49 8.87
C ILE A 117 0.43 -6.18 8.19
N GLU A 118 -0.53 -5.55 7.53
CA GLU A 118 -0.37 -4.24 6.92
C GLU A 118 0.13 -3.19 7.93
N GLU A 119 1.18 -2.47 7.56
CA GLU A 119 1.79 -1.44 8.39
C GLU A 119 1.18 -0.07 8.04
N PRO A 120 0.52 0.60 9.00
CA PRO A 120 0.15 2.01 8.85
C PRO A 120 1.40 2.88 8.77
N PHE A 121 1.48 3.75 7.78
CA PHE A 121 2.62 4.64 7.61
C PHE A 121 2.21 6.07 7.26
N SER A 122 3.09 7.01 7.60
CA SER A 122 2.99 8.41 7.23
C SER A 122 4.37 8.99 7.00
N THR A 123 4.63 9.52 5.82
CA THR A 123 5.93 10.14 5.50
C THR A 123 5.83 11.12 4.33
N LEU A 124 6.89 11.91 4.12
CA LEU A 124 7.09 12.62 2.86
C LEU A 124 7.73 11.65 1.87
N ALA A 125 7.17 11.55 0.66
CA ALA A 125 7.64 10.65 -0.37
C ALA A 125 7.65 11.31 -1.75
N ARG A 126 8.37 10.72 -2.71
CA ARG A 126 8.13 11.02 -4.12
C ARG A 126 6.97 10.18 -4.61
N TYR A 127 5.91 10.83 -5.04
CA TYR A 127 4.75 10.17 -5.65
C TYR A 127 4.88 10.29 -7.16
N ARG A 128 5.03 9.15 -7.83
CA ARG A 128 5.23 9.06 -9.28
C ARG A 128 3.96 8.52 -9.93
N VAL A 129 3.54 9.17 -11.00
CA VAL A 129 2.46 8.72 -11.87
C VAL A 129 3.06 8.56 -13.26
N LEU A 130 3.11 7.31 -13.73
CA LEU A 130 3.63 6.95 -15.04
C LEU A 130 2.46 6.59 -15.96
N PRO A 131 2.22 7.36 -17.04
CA PRO A 131 1.15 7.03 -17.98
C PRO A 131 1.47 5.72 -18.69
N VAL A 132 0.47 4.85 -18.81
CA VAL A 132 0.50 3.64 -19.62
C VAL A 132 -0.12 3.98 -20.96
N CYS A 133 0.72 4.08 -22.00
CA CYS A 133 0.25 4.33 -23.37
C CYS A 133 -0.22 3.01 -24.01
N GLY A 134 -1.53 2.89 -24.27
CA GLY A 134 -2.15 1.73 -24.93
C GLY A 134 -3.35 2.13 -25.79
N ASN A 135 -4.08 1.14 -26.34
CA ASN A 135 -5.17 1.28 -27.32
C ASN A 135 -6.41 2.09 -26.85
N GLY A 136 -6.25 3.37 -26.52
CA GLY A 136 -7.33 4.31 -26.25
C GLY A 136 -7.72 4.47 -24.77
N SER A 137 -7.09 3.77 -23.83
CA SER A 137 -7.24 4.02 -22.39
C SER A 137 -6.00 4.72 -21.83
N VAL A 138 -6.19 5.86 -21.15
CA VAL A 138 -5.14 6.47 -20.31
C VAL A 138 -5.21 5.77 -18.96
N ASP A 139 -4.41 4.74 -18.80
CA ASP A 139 -4.16 4.14 -17.48
C ASP A 139 -2.85 4.71 -16.91
N ALA A 140 -2.62 4.56 -15.61
CA ALA A 140 -1.38 5.02 -14.98
C ALA A 140 -0.93 4.06 -13.89
N VAL A 141 0.34 3.67 -13.96
CA VAL A 141 1.01 2.99 -12.86
C VAL A 141 1.55 4.04 -11.90
N ARG A 142 1.35 3.80 -10.60
CA ARG A 142 1.75 4.75 -9.55
C ARG A 142 2.78 4.10 -8.64
N TYR A 143 3.77 4.87 -8.25
CA TYR A 143 4.79 4.45 -7.30
C TYR A 143 4.96 5.49 -6.19
N THR A 144 5.21 5.02 -4.98
CA THR A 144 5.60 5.85 -3.85
C THR A 144 7.02 5.47 -3.44
N GLU A 145 7.97 6.37 -3.71
CA GLU A 145 9.36 6.21 -3.31
C GLU A 145 9.56 6.85 -1.93
N LEU A 146 9.77 6.01 -0.92
CA LEU A 146 10.06 6.43 0.44
C LEU A 146 11.52 6.88 0.56
N GLU A 147 11.80 7.63 1.62
CA GLU A 147 13.18 7.90 2.04
C GLU A 147 13.93 6.58 2.29
N GLY A 148 15.21 6.52 1.93
CA GLY A 148 16.00 5.28 1.97
C GLY A 148 15.85 4.38 0.74
N GLY A 149 15.09 4.78 -0.28
CA GLY A 149 15.08 4.13 -1.60
C GLY A 149 14.09 2.96 -1.73
N THR A 150 13.25 2.73 -0.73
CA THR A 150 12.15 1.75 -0.84
C THR A 150 11.09 2.30 -1.81
N SER A 151 10.78 1.55 -2.86
CA SER A 151 9.72 1.89 -3.81
C SER A 151 8.53 0.96 -3.61
N LEU A 152 7.34 1.54 -3.47
CA LEU A 152 6.08 0.82 -3.32
C LEU A 152 5.24 1.01 -4.58
N GLU A 153 4.67 -0.08 -5.09
CA GLU A 153 3.59 -0.02 -6.07
C GLU A 153 2.33 0.48 -5.36
N THR A 154 1.75 1.56 -5.86
CA THR A 154 0.78 2.35 -5.12
C THR A 154 -0.59 2.33 -5.75
N PHE A 155 -1.61 2.04 -4.93
CA PHE A 155 -3.01 2.02 -5.32
C PHE A 155 -3.75 3.12 -4.59
N VAL A 156 -4.62 3.82 -5.32
CA VAL A 156 -5.29 5.04 -4.86
C VAL A 156 -6.76 5.03 -5.27
N PHE A 157 -7.55 5.86 -4.63
CA PHE A 157 -8.96 6.08 -4.92
C PHE A 157 -9.31 7.57 -4.75
N GLY A 158 -10.54 7.93 -5.11
CA GLY A 158 -11.06 9.30 -4.96
C GLY A 158 -10.22 10.35 -5.70
N ASN A 159 -10.09 11.53 -5.11
CA ASN A 159 -9.37 12.68 -5.65
C ASN A 159 -7.89 12.37 -5.99
N ARG A 160 -7.25 11.45 -5.25
CA ARG A 160 -5.84 11.07 -5.48
C ARG A 160 -5.61 10.41 -6.85
N ILE A 161 -6.67 9.90 -7.51
CA ILE A 161 -6.61 9.40 -8.88
C ILE A 161 -6.14 10.49 -9.85
N GLY A 162 -6.61 11.74 -9.65
CA GLY A 162 -6.32 12.89 -10.51
C GLY A 162 -5.02 13.62 -10.19
N ILE A 163 -4.33 13.25 -9.12
CA ILE A 163 -3.09 13.93 -8.69
C ILE A 163 -1.91 13.47 -9.55
N SER A 164 -1.18 14.44 -10.10
CA SER A 164 0.02 14.22 -10.92
C SER A 164 1.25 13.85 -10.07
N SER A 165 2.40 13.61 -10.71
CA SER A 165 3.64 13.31 -9.98
C SER A 165 4.06 14.47 -9.07
N LYS A 166 4.40 14.16 -7.82
CA LYS A 166 4.78 15.11 -6.78
C LYS A 166 6.11 14.74 -6.11
N GLU A 167 6.90 15.76 -5.82
CA GLU A 167 8.09 15.68 -5.01
C GLU A 167 7.72 16.02 -3.56
N LYS A 168 8.18 15.21 -2.60
CA LYS A 168 7.91 15.40 -1.15
C LYS A 168 6.40 15.49 -0.82
N SER A 169 5.58 14.70 -1.49
CA SER A 169 4.15 14.62 -1.15
C SER A 169 3.98 13.97 0.23
N PRO A 170 3.17 14.56 1.13
CA PRO A 170 2.71 13.84 2.31
C PRO A 170 1.83 12.67 1.89
N VAL A 171 2.36 11.47 2.09
CA VAL A 171 1.66 10.22 1.81
C VAL A 171 1.32 9.52 3.12
N GLN A 172 0.14 8.93 3.14
CA GLN A 172 -0.35 8.14 4.25
C GLN A 172 -1.20 6.99 3.75
N GLY A 173 -1.15 5.90 4.49
CA GLY A 173 -1.97 4.75 4.23
C GLY A 173 -1.38 3.51 4.88
N ILE A 174 -1.50 2.40 4.18
CA ILE A 174 -1.00 1.11 4.63
C ILE A 174 -0.05 0.52 3.59
N ARG A 175 0.98 -0.18 4.06
CA ARG A 175 1.88 -0.95 3.19
C ARG A 175 1.90 -2.40 3.61
N LEU A 176 1.96 -3.29 2.62
CA LEU A 176 2.10 -4.73 2.83
C LEU A 176 2.99 -5.30 1.73
N GLY A 177 4.16 -5.81 2.12
CA GLY A 177 5.21 -6.16 1.16
C GLY A 177 5.70 -4.93 0.39
N ASN A 178 5.65 -5.00 -0.94
CA ASN A 178 6.04 -3.90 -1.84
C ASN A 178 4.83 -3.11 -2.39
N ARG A 179 3.64 -3.28 -1.82
CA ARG A 179 2.42 -2.59 -2.24
C ARG A 179 1.92 -1.63 -1.16
N ALA A 180 1.27 -0.57 -1.59
CA ALA A 180 0.62 0.39 -0.69
C ALA A 180 -0.76 0.80 -1.20
N ALA A 181 -1.70 0.97 -0.27
CA ALA A 181 -2.93 1.72 -0.51
C ALA A 181 -2.79 3.08 0.18
N LEU A 182 -2.95 4.17 -0.57
CA LEU A 182 -2.90 5.53 0.00
C LEU A 182 -4.29 6.07 0.28
N ARG A 183 -4.42 6.82 1.37
CA ARG A 183 -5.61 7.64 1.66
C ARG A 183 -5.78 8.70 0.59
N GLU A 184 -7.02 9.11 0.37
CA GLU A 184 -7.38 10.13 -0.60
C GLU A 184 -6.69 11.47 -0.29
N GLY A 185 -6.84 11.98 0.93
CA GLY A 185 -6.23 13.22 1.40
C GLY A 185 -4.79 13.07 1.90
N SER A 186 -4.19 14.19 2.27
CA SER A 186 -2.83 14.26 2.84
C SER A 186 -2.78 14.10 4.35
N PHE A 187 -3.94 14.20 5.01
CA PHE A 187 -4.10 14.12 6.46
C PHE A 187 -4.92 12.90 6.88
N HIS A 188 -4.57 12.33 8.03
CA HIS A 188 -5.33 11.29 8.74
C HIS A 188 -5.66 11.82 10.12
N VAL A 189 -6.95 12.02 10.38
CA VAL A 189 -7.44 12.38 11.72
C VAL A 189 -7.28 11.16 12.61
N LEU A 190 -6.53 11.33 13.69
CA LEU A 190 -6.24 10.26 14.64
C LEU A 190 -7.37 10.15 15.67
N THR A 191 -7.73 8.91 16.00
CA THR A 191 -8.45 8.64 17.25
C THR A 191 -7.59 9.00 18.46
N GLU A 192 -8.18 9.09 19.66
CA GLU A 192 -7.42 9.38 20.88
C GLU A 192 -6.32 8.33 21.15
N ALA A 193 -6.63 7.05 20.94
CA ALA A 193 -5.68 5.94 21.09
C ALA A 193 -4.52 6.05 20.09
N GLU A 194 -4.82 6.28 18.81
CA GLU A 194 -3.79 6.50 17.79
C GLU A 194 -2.95 7.75 18.11
N ALA A 195 -3.57 8.85 18.53
CA ALA A 195 -2.87 10.08 18.87
C ALA A 195 -1.94 9.91 20.07
N ALA A 196 -2.32 9.12 21.07
CA ALA A 196 -1.47 8.80 22.22
C ALA A 196 -0.19 8.09 21.80
N VAL A 197 -0.30 7.08 20.93
CA VAL A 197 0.85 6.35 20.38
C VAL A 197 1.66 7.23 19.42
N ALA A 198 0.99 7.97 18.54
CA ALA A 198 1.64 8.80 17.54
C ALA A 198 2.52 9.91 18.15
N ARG A 199 2.15 10.47 19.30
CA ARG A 199 2.96 11.46 20.04
C ARG A 199 4.32 10.94 20.49
N GLY A 200 4.50 9.62 20.63
CA GLY A 200 5.79 9.00 20.91
C GLY A 200 6.65 8.71 19.68
N ILE A 201 6.08 8.84 18.48
CA ILE A 201 6.71 8.44 17.20
C ILE A 201 7.00 9.66 16.32
N TYR A 202 6.06 10.61 16.26
CA TYR A 202 6.09 11.72 15.32
C TYR A 202 6.22 13.07 16.04
N GLN A 203 6.93 13.98 15.40
CA GLN A 203 7.10 15.34 15.91
C GLN A 203 5.84 16.18 15.69
N SER A 204 5.43 16.95 16.69
CA SER A 204 4.37 17.96 16.55
C SER A 204 4.88 19.22 15.86
N VAL A 205 4.11 19.76 14.91
CA VAL A 205 4.43 21.01 14.20
C VAL A 205 3.99 22.24 15.00
N SER A 206 2.83 22.16 15.65
CA SER A 206 2.35 23.14 16.62
C SER A 206 2.11 22.47 17.98
N SER A 207 2.21 23.24 19.06
CA SER A 207 1.89 22.75 20.41
C SER A 207 1.00 23.77 21.10
N GLY A 208 -0.23 23.37 21.42
CA GLY A 208 -1.17 24.19 22.19
C GLY A 208 -1.88 25.28 21.40
N THR A 209 -1.67 25.35 20.08
CA THR A 209 -2.39 26.25 19.18
C THR A 209 -2.84 25.53 17.91
N ASP A 210 -3.92 26.04 17.33
CA ASP A 210 -4.43 25.65 16.04
C ASP A 210 -3.38 25.94 14.95
N PHE A 211 -3.03 24.91 14.19
CA PHE A 211 -2.00 25.00 13.16
C PHE A 211 -2.38 25.96 12.03
N SER A 212 -3.66 26.00 11.64
CA SER A 212 -4.11 26.83 10.53
C SER A 212 -4.15 28.31 10.92
N THR A 213 -4.64 28.63 12.11
CA THR A 213 -5.03 29.99 12.50
C THR A 213 -4.18 30.60 13.60
N GLY A 214 -3.39 29.79 14.31
CA GLY A 214 -2.62 30.23 15.49
C GLY A 214 -3.46 30.44 16.75
N ALA A 215 -4.78 30.26 16.70
CA ALA A 215 -5.67 30.44 17.85
C ALA A 215 -5.43 29.38 18.94
N THR A 216 -5.93 29.64 20.15
CA THR A 216 -5.95 28.63 21.23
C THR A 216 -6.81 27.44 20.82
N LEU A 217 -6.41 26.24 21.23
CA LEU A 217 -7.20 25.04 20.98
C LEU A 217 -8.58 25.12 21.66
N GLY A 218 -9.60 24.54 21.02
CA GLY A 218 -10.94 24.42 21.57
C GLY A 218 -11.07 23.28 22.58
N GLU A 219 -12.31 22.99 22.99
CA GLU A 219 -12.59 21.92 23.96
C GLU A 219 -12.28 20.52 23.43
N ASN A 220 -12.49 20.29 22.13
CA ASN A 220 -12.31 19.01 21.46
C ASN A 220 -11.33 19.16 20.29
N PRO A 221 -10.02 19.35 20.56
CA PRO A 221 -9.04 19.58 19.51
C PRO A 221 -8.85 18.33 18.64
N VAL A 222 -8.63 18.57 17.35
CA VAL A 222 -8.33 17.51 16.39
C VAL A 222 -6.82 17.36 16.25
N THR A 223 -6.33 16.12 16.37
CA THR A 223 -4.95 15.78 16.01
C THR A 223 -4.96 15.05 14.68
N ALA A 224 -4.26 15.59 13.69
CA ALA A 224 -4.06 14.95 12.40
C ALA A 224 -2.60 14.60 12.19
N LEU A 225 -2.35 13.45 11.58
CA LEU A 225 -1.04 13.05 11.10
C LEU A 225 -0.93 13.42 9.61
N ALA A 226 0.22 13.93 9.17
CA ALA A 226 0.55 14.06 7.75
C ALA A 226 2.06 14.08 7.55
N GLY A 227 2.59 13.42 6.52
CA GLY A 227 4.00 13.52 6.17
C GLY A 227 5.00 13.14 7.28
N GLY A 228 4.57 12.37 8.29
CA GLY A 228 5.40 12.01 9.45
C GLY A 228 5.43 13.07 10.55
N LYS A 229 4.47 14.01 10.55
CA LYS A 229 4.32 15.05 11.56
C LYS A 229 2.89 15.13 12.07
N LEU A 230 2.74 15.61 13.31
CA LEU A 230 1.46 15.85 13.95
C LEU A 230 1.05 17.32 13.86
N PHE A 231 -0.22 17.53 13.55
CA PHE A 231 -0.85 18.84 13.41
C PHE A 231 -2.04 18.90 14.37
N GLN A 232 -2.16 20.02 15.10
CA GLN A 232 -3.27 20.25 16.02
C GLN A 232 -4.20 21.31 15.43
N PHE A 233 -5.50 21.08 15.53
CA PHE A 233 -6.54 22.02 15.13
C PHE A 233 -7.48 22.24 16.31
N ALA A 234 -8.03 23.45 16.43
CA ALA A 234 -8.90 23.83 17.53
C ALA A 234 -10.14 22.94 17.61
N ASP A 235 -10.67 22.55 16.46
CA ASP A 235 -11.82 21.67 16.32
C ASP A 235 -11.87 21.02 14.93
N ARG A 236 -12.94 20.28 14.66
CA ARG A 236 -13.19 19.61 13.39
C ARG A 236 -13.40 20.59 12.22
N THR A 237 -14.04 21.73 12.46
CA THR A 237 -14.32 22.74 11.43
C THR A 237 -13.03 23.38 10.93
N SER A 238 -12.12 23.72 11.83
CA SER A 238 -10.79 24.23 11.49
C SER A 238 -10.01 23.21 10.66
N PHE A 239 -9.99 21.95 11.10
CA PHE A 239 -9.35 20.87 10.34
C PHE A 239 -9.94 20.69 8.93
N ASP A 240 -11.26 20.58 8.81
CA ASP A 240 -11.91 20.32 7.52
C ASP A 240 -11.64 21.46 6.54
N THR A 241 -11.77 22.72 7.00
CA THR A 241 -11.47 23.93 6.21
C THR A 241 -10.02 23.93 5.70
N PHE A 242 -9.07 23.66 6.60
CA PHE A 242 -7.66 23.62 6.24
C PHE A 242 -7.36 22.47 5.27
N SER A 243 -7.86 21.27 5.57
CA SER A 243 -7.62 20.07 4.76
C SER A 243 -8.17 20.22 3.33
N GLU A 244 -9.34 20.84 3.16
CA GLU A 244 -9.93 21.12 1.85
C GLU A 244 -9.07 22.13 1.07
N ALA A 245 -8.59 23.18 1.74
CA ALA A 245 -7.70 24.15 1.11
C ALA A 245 -6.39 23.52 0.64
N ILE A 246 -5.79 22.63 1.45
CA ILE A 246 -4.58 21.90 1.07
C ILE A 246 -4.84 20.91 -0.06
N ALA A 247 -5.99 20.23 -0.09
CA ALA A 247 -6.36 19.34 -1.19
C ALA A 247 -6.44 20.08 -2.53
N LYS A 248 -6.97 21.32 -2.54
CA LYS A 248 -7.00 22.18 -3.74
C LYS A 248 -5.60 22.52 -4.24
N LEU A 249 -4.61 22.65 -3.36
CA LEU A 249 -3.23 22.88 -3.80
C LEU A 249 -2.70 21.71 -4.63
N ASP A 250 -3.08 20.47 -4.33
CA ASP A 250 -2.60 19.27 -5.01
C ASP A 250 -3.06 19.16 -6.47
N GLU A 251 -4.14 19.84 -6.86
CA GLU A 251 -4.63 19.93 -8.26
C GLU A 251 -3.62 20.60 -9.20
N ASN A 252 -2.70 21.40 -8.65
CA ASN A 252 -1.63 22.01 -9.40
C ASN A 252 -0.72 20.93 -10.04
N PRO A 253 -0.34 21.01 -11.32
CA PRO A 253 0.46 19.96 -11.96
C PRO A 253 1.97 20.03 -11.63
N ALA A 254 2.45 21.08 -10.97
CA ALA A 254 3.87 21.27 -10.71
C ALA A 254 4.39 20.22 -9.71
N PRO A 255 5.57 19.61 -9.96
CA PRO A 255 6.13 18.58 -9.09
C PRO A 255 6.41 19.05 -7.66
N HIS A 256 6.83 20.31 -7.48
CA HIS A 256 7.19 20.87 -6.17
C HIS A 256 6.03 21.63 -5.49
N GLY A 257 4.85 21.66 -6.09
CA GLY A 257 3.65 22.28 -5.51
C GLY A 257 2.84 21.33 -4.64
N GLY A 258 1.61 21.74 -4.34
CA GLY A 258 0.63 20.95 -3.63
C GLY A 258 0.79 20.96 -2.11
N SER A 259 0.34 19.88 -1.49
CA SER A 259 0.34 19.68 -0.03
C SER A 259 1.74 19.59 0.58
N SER A 260 2.78 19.46 -0.24
CA SER A 260 4.17 19.56 0.22
C SER A 260 4.50 20.94 0.82
N LEU A 261 3.78 21.99 0.41
CA LEU A 261 3.96 23.35 0.91
C LEU A 261 3.65 23.50 2.41
N VAL A 262 2.81 22.63 2.98
CA VAL A 262 2.51 22.60 4.42
C VAL A 262 3.77 22.38 5.27
N PHE A 263 4.81 21.78 4.68
CA PHE A 263 6.06 21.45 5.37
C PHE A 263 7.16 22.51 5.19
N LEU A 264 6.83 23.63 4.53
CA LEU A 264 7.69 24.79 4.37
C LEU A 264 7.32 25.90 5.37
N PRO A 265 8.26 26.80 5.71
CA PRO A 265 7.98 27.88 6.66
C PRO A 265 7.09 28.96 6.04
N PHE A 266 5.79 28.86 6.27
CA PHE A 266 4.77 29.87 5.93
C PHE A 266 4.09 30.41 7.19
N PRO A 267 4.77 31.22 8.02
CA PRO A 267 4.14 31.80 9.20
C PRO A 267 3.19 32.94 8.81
N ALA A 268 1.94 32.89 9.27
CA ALA A 268 1.01 34.00 9.10
C ALA A 268 1.27 35.11 10.14
N GLU A 269 0.94 36.36 9.79
CA GLU A 269 0.91 37.48 10.74
C GLU A 269 -0.14 37.20 11.83
N GLY A 270 0.31 37.05 13.08
CA GLY A 270 -0.56 36.66 14.20
C GLY A 270 -0.48 35.17 14.59
N GLY A 271 0.29 34.36 13.87
CA GLY A 271 0.47 32.93 14.12
C GLY A 271 -0.36 32.04 13.19
N GLY A 272 -0.03 30.76 13.14
CA GLY A 272 -0.66 29.79 12.21
C GLY A 272 0.03 29.72 10.84
N PHE A 273 -0.66 29.11 9.88
CA PHE A 273 -0.15 28.82 8.55
C PHE A 273 -0.67 29.85 7.53
N ASP A 274 0.25 30.52 6.83
CA ASP A 274 -0.07 31.44 5.74
C ASP A 274 -0.50 30.68 4.48
N LEU A 275 -1.79 30.33 4.43
CA LEU A 275 -2.41 29.65 3.30
C LEU A 275 -2.41 30.51 2.02
N GLU A 276 -2.51 31.83 2.15
CA GLU A 276 -2.50 32.73 1.00
C GLU A 276 -1.11 32.73 0.34
N GLY A 277 -0.05 32.92 1.13
CA GLY A 277 1.33 32.84 0.66
C GLY A 277 1.66 31.47 0.05
N ALA A 278 1.19 30.38 0.68
CA ALA A 278 1.33 29.03 0.12
C ALA A 278 0.61 28.89 -1.24
N THR A 279 -0.60 29.42 -1.37
CA THR A 279 -1.37 29.41 -2.63
C THR A 279 -0.67 30.20 -3.73
N GLN A 280 -0.15 31.38 -3.41
CA GLN A 280 0.61 32.22 -4.35
C GLN A 280 1.88 31.48 -4.83
N MET A 281 2.63 30.85 -3.92
CA MET A 281 3.81 30.06 -4.28
C MET A 281 3.44 28.84 -5.15
N ASN A 282 2.33 28.15 -4.82
CA ASN A 282 1.86 27.02 -5.61
C ASN A 282 1.61 27.44 -7.07
N ASN A 283 0.92 28.58 -7.27
CA ASN A 283 0.63 29.11 -8.60
C ASN A 283 1.91 29.50 -9.37
N GLN A 284 2.92 30.06 -8.68
CA GLN A 284 4.22 30.35 -9.27
C GLN A 284 4.91 29.07 -9.79
N TYR A 285 4.89 27.98 -9.02
CA TYR A 285 5.44 26.70 -9.47
C TYR A 285 4.75 26.16 -10.72
N ALA A 286 3.43 26.34 -10.86
CA ALA A 286 2.72 25.98 -12.09
C ALA A 286 3.21 26.81 -13.29
N SER A 287 3.29 28.14 -13.15
CA SER A 287 3.71 29.03 -14.25
C SER A 287 5.10 28.67 -14.75
N THR A 288 6.08 28.59 -13.84
CA THR A 288 7.47 28.28 -14.19
C THR A 288 7.60 26.89 -14.82
N TRP A 289 6.82 25.91 -14.35
CA TRP A 289 6.80 24.57 -14.92
C TRP A 289 6.26 24.55 -16.35
N THR A 290 5.22 25.34 -16.65
CA THR A 290 4.64 25.42 -18.00
C THR A 290 5.48 26.24 -18.98
N GLU A 291 6.26 27.21 -18.49
CA GLU A 291 7.13 28.06 -19.33
C GLU A 291 8.44 27.38 -19.75
N THR A 292 8.88 26.34 -19.03
CA THR A 292 10.16 25.65 -19.26
C THR A 292 10.04 24.37 -20.10
N LYS A 293 8.86 24.12 -20.69
CA LYS A 293 8.54 22.91 -21.46
C LYS A 293 8.40 23.18 -22.96
#